data_AF-A0A7C4U9T8-F1
#
_entry.id   AF-A0A7C4U9T8-F1
#
_cell.length_a   1.000
_cell.length_b   1.000
_cell.length_c   1.000
_cell.angle_alpha   90.00
_cell.angle_beta   90.00
_cell.angle_gamma   90.00
#
_symmetry.space_group_name_H-M   'P 1'
#
loop_
_entity.id
_entity.type
_entity.pdbx_description
1 polymer ?
#
loop_
_entity_poly.entity_id
_entity_poly.type
_entity_poly.pdbx_seq_one_letter_code
_entity_poly.pdbx_strand_id
1 'polypeptide(L)'
;MHPGLLGKLFGSDGRWSGPCTLILDADAQVQPVGTDSIVQGGLKSYAPRLITGRLQANHVRWLPDSTTLLAIQNHVVRQHTGEDILNQSLFVIAAEHVAAVEFGDLKQLAALGVPGPA
;
A
#
# COMPACT_ATOMS: atom_id res chain seq x y z
N MET A 1 -1.93 -12.08 9.06
CA MET A 1 -1.56 -13.08 8.00
C MET A 1 -0.39 -13.91 8.50
N HIS A 2 -0.22 -15.17 8.06
CA HIS A 2 0.87 -16.02 8.56
C HIS A 2 2.25 -15.42 8.14
N PRO A 3 3.19 -15.14 9.07
CA PRO A 3 4.48 -14.53 8.77
C PRO A 3 5.30 -15.28 7.71
N GLY A 4 5.22 -16.62 7.71
CA GLY A 4 5.87 -17.45 6.70
C GLY A 4 5.35 -17.21 5.26
N LEU A 5 4.09 -16.78 5.08
CA LEU A 5 3.57 -16.42 3.76
C LEU A 5 4.12 -15.08 3.29
N LEU A 6 4.25 -14.10 4.19
CA LEU A 6 4.89 -12.81 3.87
C LEU A 6 6.35 -13.01 3.46
N GLY A 7 7.06 -13.90 4.16
CA GLY A 7 8.43 -14.29 3.78
C GLY A 7 8.54 -14.95 2.41
N LYS A 8 7.55 -15.76 1.99
CA LYS A 8 7.50 -16.32 0.63
C LYS A 8 7.23 -15.24 -0.42
N LEU A 9 6.28 -14.34 -0.15
CA LEU A 9 5.85 -13.32 -1.11
C LEU A 9 6.89 -12.23 -1.34
N PHE A 10 7.57 -11.78 -0.29
CA PHE A 10 8.46 -10.63 -0.34
C PHE A 10 9.94 -10.98 -0.18
N GLY A 11 10.26 -12.25 0.10
CA GLY A 11 11.61 -12.71 0.40
C GLY A 11 12.05 -12.38 1.83
N SER A 12 13.10 -13.07 2.28
CA SER A 12 13.76 -12.84 3.58
C SER A 12 15.20 -12.36 3.43
N ASP A 13 15.64 -12.05 2.21
CA ASP A 13 16.99 -11.62 1.86
C ASP A 13 17.24 -10.12 2.13
N GLY A 14 16.27 -9.44 2.73
CA GLY A 14 16.34 -8.03 3.08
C GLY A 14 16.20 -7.08 1.87
N ARG A 15 15.75 -7.57 0.71
CA ARG A 15 15.48 -6.72 -0.45
C ARG A 15 14.11 -6.06 -0.36
N TRP A 16 14.00 -4.92 -1.01
CA TRP A 16 12.71 -4.27 -1.23
C TRP A 16 11.99 -4.94 -2.40
N SER A 17 10.75 -5.31 -2.16
CA SER A 17 9.81 -5.78 -3.16
C SER A 17 9.11 -4.61 -3.87
N GLY A 18 8.58 -4.91 -5.05
CA GLY A 18 7.86 -3.94 -5.88
C GLY A 18 6.49 -3.52 -5.32
N PRO A 19 5.71 -2.77 -6.11
CA PRO A 19 4.46 -2.19 -5.67
C PRO A 19 3.38 -3.25 -5.40
N CYS A 20 2.62 -3.05 -4.34
CA CYS A 20 1.45 -3.85 -3.98
C CYS A 20 0.47 -3.04 -3.13
N THR A 21 -0.73 -3.57 -2.92
CA THR A 21 -1.68 -3.02 -1.94
C THR A 21 -1.75 -3.96 -0.74
N LEU A 22 -1.44 -3.44 0.44
CA LEU A 22 -1.58 -4.16 1.71
C LEU A 22 -2.99 -3.91 2.24
N ILE A 23 -3.69 -4.97 2.66
CA ILE A 23 -4.97 -4.86 3.35
C ILE A 23 -4.69 -5.13 4.82
N LEU A 24 -4.96 -4.15 5.67
CA LEU A 24 -4.71 -4.19 7.10
C LEU A 24 -6.01 -4.42 7.88
N ASP A 25 -5.97 -5.33 8.83
CA ASP A 25 -6.97 -5.53 9.89
C ASP A 25 -6.52 -4.75 11.14
N ALA A 26 -6.35 -3.45 10.95
CA ALA A 26 -5.97 -2.45 11.95
C ALA A 26 -6.48 -1.07 11.49
N ASP A 27 -6.39 -0.06 12.36
CA ASP A 27 -6.98 1.27 12.17
C ASP A 27 -6.81 1.82 10.74
N ALA A 28 -7.95 2.22 10.20
CA ALA A 28 -8.15 2.38 8.78
C ALA A 28 -7.67 3.75 8.28
N GLN A 29 -7.04 3.73 7.10
CA GLN A 29 -6.66 4.93 6.38
C GLN A 29 -7.88 5.58 5.72
N VAL A 30 -7.97 6.91 5.82
CA VAL A 30 -9.00 7.68 5.16
C VAL A 30 -8.53 8.02 3.74
N GLN A 31 -9.20 7.46 2.73
CA GLN A 31 -8.87 7.68 1.33
C GLN A 31 -10.01 8.43 0.59
N PRO A 32 -9.70 9.45 -0.23
CA PRO A 32 -10.66 10.04 -1.15
C PRO A 32 -11.14 9.04 -2.20
N VAL A 33 -12.44 8.93 -2.43
CA VAL A 33 -13.06 8.18 -3.53
C VAL A 33 -13.26 9.11 -4.73
N GLY A 34 -12.21 9.82 -5.13
CA GLY A 34 -12.24 10.81 -6.19
C GLY A 34 -11.41 12.05 -5.88
N THR A 35 -11.38 12.98 -6.83
CA THR A 35 -10.63 14.23 -6.71
C THR A 35 -11.49 15.29 -6.03
N ASP A 36 -10.92 15.99 -5.05
CA ASP A 36 -11.53 17.23 -4.57
C ASP A 36 -11.49 18.27 -5.70
N SER A 37 -12.53 19.08 -5.82
CA SER A 37 -12.64 20.08 -6.89
C SER A 37 -13.23 21.38 -6.37
N ILE A 38 -12.73 22.51 -6.89
CA ILE A 38 -13.37 23.81 -6.72
C ILE A 38 -14.26 24.02 -7.94
N VAL A 39 -15.57 24.07 -7.72
CA VAL A 39 -16.57 24.31 -8.78
C VAL A 39 -16.75 25.81 -8.98
N GLN A 40 -17.26 26.20 -10.15
CA GLN A 40 -17.52 27.60 -10.52
C GLN A 40 -18.35 28.29 -9.43
N GLY A 41 -17.93 29.49 -9.00
CA GLY A 41 -18.52 30.21 -7.86
C GLY A 41 -17.83 29.96 -6.51
N GLY A 42 -16.69 29.24 -6.49
CA GLY A 42 -15.88 29.04 -5.28
C GLY A 42 -16.41 27.96 -4.34
N LEU A 43 -17.40 27.16 -4.78
CA LEU A 43 -17.90 26.05 -4.01
C LEU A 43 -16.83 24.94 -3.96
N LYS A 44 -16.48 24.49 -2.76
CA LYS A 44 -15.56 23.36 -2.57
C LYS A 44 -16.37 22.07 -2.57
N SER A 45 -16.09 21.18 -3.52
CA SER A 45 -16.60 19.81 -3.53
C SER A 45 -15.51 18.88 -3.04
N TYR A 46 -15.80 18.13 -1.98
CA TYR A 46 -14.89 17.15 -1.41
C TYR A 46 -15.36 15.75 -1.82
N ALA A 47 -14.46 14.96 -2.40
CA ALA A 47 -14.76 13.58 -2.73
C ALA A 47 -15.06 12.79 -1.44
N PRO A 48 -16.03 11.85 -1.47
CA PRO A 48 -16.34 11.00 -0.33
C PRO A 48 -15.06 10.39 0.24
N ARG A 49 -14.95 10.34 1.57
CA ARG A 49 -13.80 9.73 2.24
C ARG A 49 -14.18 8.33 2.68
N LEU A 50 -13.45 7.32 2.20
CA LEU A 50 -13.61 5.93 2.62
C LEU A 50 -12.56 5.61 3.68
N ILE A 51 -13.01 5.08 4.80
CA ILE A 51 -12.17 4.50 5.84
C ILE A 51 -11.83 3.08 5.38
N THR A 52 -10.58 2.82 4.99
CA THR A 52 -10.14 1.52 4.46
C THR A 52 -8.83 1.07 5.10
N GLY A 53 -8.69 -0.23 5.37
CA GLY A 53 -7.40 -0.83 5.73
C GLY A 53 -6.42 -0.95 4.57
N ARG A 54 -6.74 -0.44 3.37
CA ARG A 54 -5.94 -0.61 2.16
C ARG A 54 -4.84 0.43 2.11
N LEU A 55 -3.59 -0.01 2.14
CA LEU A 55 -2.40 0.81 1.99
C LEU A 55 -1.74 0.50 0.65
N GLN A 56 -1.70 1.49 -0.25
CA GLN A 56 -0.92 1.40 -1.48
C GLN A 56 0.56 1.60 -1.16
N ALA A 57 1.36 0.55 -1.34
CA ALA A 57 2.78 0.58 -1.10
C ALA A 57 3.53 0.54 -2.45
N ASN A 58 4.41 1.50 -2.68
CA ASN A 58 5.32 1.49 -3.83
C ASN A 58 6.43 0.46 -3.63
N HIS A 59 6.89 0.31 -2.39
CA HIS A 59 7.88 -0.69 -2.01
C HIS A 59 7.52 -1.30 -0.67
N VAL A 60 7.81 -2.60 -0.54
CA VAL A 60 7.57 -3.35 0.69
C VAL A 60 8.81 -4.15 1.07
N ARG A 61 9.11 -4.27 2.35
CA ARG A 61 10.20 -5.12 2.85
C ARG A 61 9.73 -5.93 4.05
N TRP A 62 9.96 -7.23 3.99
CA TRP A 62 9.71 -8.14 5.10
C TRP A 62 10.94 -8.23 6.00
N LEU A 63 10.72 -8.12 7.32
CA LEU A 63 11.72 -8.31 8.36
C LEU A 63 11.31 -9.54 9.20
N PRO A 64 11.87 -10.72 8.91
CA PRO A 64 11.50 -11.97 9.57
C PRO A 64 11.70 -11.92 11.09
N ASP A 65 12.83 -11.37 11.54
CA ASP A 65 13.25 -11.39 12.94
C ASP A 65 12.32 -10.59 13.86
N SER A 66 11.75 -9.50 13.34
CA SER A 66 10.82 -8.63 14.07
C SER A 66 9.37 -8.85 13.68
N THR A 67 9.06 -9.87 12.86
CA THR A 67 7.72 -10.11 12.30
C THR A 67 7.05 -8.84 11.75
N THR A 68 7.85 -7.99 11.13
CA THR A 68 7.45 -6.63 10.75
C THR A 68 7.54 -6.46 9.24
N LEU A 69 6.56 -5.77 8.67
CA LEU A 69 6.53 -5.37 7.28
C LEU A 69 6.74 -3.85 7.21
N LEU A 70 7.74 -3.43 6.44
CA LEU A 70 7.97 -2.04 6.10
C LEU A 70 7.30 -1.73 4.77
N ALA A 71 6.58 -0.63 4.66
CA ALA A 71 5.96 -0.19 3.42
C ALA A 71 6.26 1.29 3.16
N ILE A 72 6.65 1.62 1.94
CA ILE A 72 6.85 2.99 1.48
C ILE A 72 5.67 3.37 0.59
N GLN A 73 5.01 4.47 0.93
CA GLN A 73 4.01 5.10 0.09
C GLN A 73 4.54 6.44 -0.40
N ASN A 74 4.50 6.64 -1.71
CA ASN A 74 4.86 7.87 -2.38
C ASN A 74 3.57 8.56 -2.83
N HIS A 75 3.42 9.83 -2.47
CA HIS A 75 2.32 10.68 -2.90
C HIS A 75 2.87 11.95 -3.55
N VAL A 76 2.47 12.24 -4.78
CA VAL A 76 2.83 13.49 -5.45
C VAL A 76 1.77 14.54 -5.13
N VAL A 77 2.19 15.64 -4.50
CA VAL A 77 1.33 16.79 -4.21
C VAL A 77 1.72 17.93 -5.15
N ARG A 78 0.81 18.28 -6.07
CA ARG A 78 0.95 19.50 -6.87
C ARG A 78 0.66 20.71 -5.98
N GLN A 79 1.63 21.60 -5.85
CA GLN A 79 1.47 22.87 -5.13
C GLN A 79 0.74 23.91 -5.98
N HIS A 80 0.22 24.96 -5.32
CA HIS A 80 -0.41 26.10 -5.99
C HIS A 80 0.55 26.89 -6.89
N THR A 81 1.87 26.67 -6.75
CA THR A 81 2.94 27.22 -7.60
C THR A 81 3.10 26.47 -8.91
N GLY A 82 2.44 25.31 -9.07
CA GLY A 82 2.62 24.40 -10.20
C GLY A 82 3.74 23.37 -10.00
N GLU A 83 4.50 23.46 -8.90
CA GLU A 83 5.56 22.50 -8.57
C GLU A 83 4.98 21.19 -8.03
N ASP A 84 5.60 20.06 -8.38
CA ASP A 84 5.27 18.75 -7.83
C ASP A 84 6.21 18.43 -6.66
N ILE A 85 5.64 18.16 -5.48
CA ILE A 85 6.38 17.66 -4.34
C ILE A 85 6.11 16.18 -4.16
N LEU A 86 7.18 15.39 -4.05
CA LEU A 86 7.11 14.00 -3.67
C LEU A 86 7.12 13.87 -2.14
N ASN A 87 5.99 13.47 -1.57
CA ASN A 87 5.90 13.07 -0.18
C ASN A 87 6.11 11.56 -0.08
N GLN A 88 6.99 11.13 0.81
CA GLN A 88 7.25 9.71 1.08
C GLN A 88 6.92 9.40 2.53
N SER A 89 6.11 8.38 2.75
CA SER A 89 5.71 7.90 4.08
C SER A 89 6.22 6.47 4.28
N LEU A 90 6.86 6.22 5.43
CA LEU A 90 7.26 4.89 5.86
C LEU A 90 6.25 4.37 6.88
N PHE A 91 5.64 3.23 6.57
CA PHE A 91 4.77 2.49 7.47
C PHE A 91 5.52 1.30 8.06
N VAL A 92 5.39 1.12 9.38
CA VAL A 92 5.90 -0.02 10.12
C VAL A 92 4.69 -0.81 10.58
N ILE A 93 4.52 -2.02 10.04
CA ILE A 93 3.30 -2.81 10.16
C ILE A 93 3.63 -4.16 10.78
N ALA A 94 2.96 -4.52 11.87
CA ALA A 94 3.09 -5.87 12.41
C ALA A 94 2.42 -6.90 11.47
N ALA A 95 3.05 -8.05 11.25
CA ALA A 95 2.56 -9.09 10.34
C ALA A 95 1.14 -9.58 10.67
N GLU A 96 0.78 -9.56 11.95
CA GLU A 96 -0.54 -9.97 12.44
C GLU A 96 -1.66 -9.09 11.88
N HIS A 97 -1.41 -7.79 11.71
CA HIS A 97 -2.36 -6.84 11.16
C HIS A 97 -2.47 -6.90 9.64
N VAL A 98 -1.59 -7.58 8.92
CA VAL A 98 -1.76 -7.76 7.48
C VAL A 98 -2.85 -8.80 7.26
N ALA A 99 -4.01 -8.40 6.75
CA ALA A 99 -5.10 -9.30 6.41
C ALA A 99 -4.86 -9.98 5.05
N ALA A 100 -4.43 -9.20 4.06
CA ALA A 100 -4.19 -9.67 2.70
C ALA A 100 -3.19 -8.77 1.96
N VAL A 101 -2.71 -9.26 0.81
CA VAL A 101 -1.85 -8.52 -0.10
C VAL A 101 -2.39 -8.68 -1.50
N GLU A 102 -2.56 -7.56 -2.21
CA GLU A 102 -2.94 -7.53 -3.61
C GLU A 102 -1.78 -7.08 -4.47
N PHE A 103 -1.56 -7.80 -5.57
CA PHE A 103 -0.54 -7.48 -6.56
C PHE A 103 -1.21 -7.06 -7.86
N GLY A 104 -0.53 -6.25 -8.66
CA GLY A 104 -1.03 -5.83 -9.98
C GLY A 104 -1.01 -6.94 -11.04
N ASP A 105 -0.29 -8.03 -10.79
CA ASP A 105 -0.25 -9.21 -11.64
C ASP A 105 -0.21 -10.50 -10.79
N LEU A 106 -0.20 -11.66 -11.45
CA LEU A 106 -0.23 -12.97 -10.80
C LEU A 106 1.17 -13.61 -10.67
N LYS A 107 2.26 -12.85 -10.90
CA LYS A 107 3.62 -13.43 -10.88
C LYS A 107 4.00 -14.00 -9.51
N GLN A 108 3.43 -13.45 -8.44
CA GLN A 108 3.68 -13.84 -7.05
C GLN A 108 3.08 -15.21 -6.71
N LEU A 109 2.19 -15.76 -7.55
CA LEU A 109 1.73 -17.15 -7.41
C LEU A 109 2.90 -18.14 -7.52
N ALA A 110 3.92 -17.83 -8.34
CA ALA A 110 5.11 -18.67 -8.45
C ALA A 110 5.87 -18.77 -7.12
N ALA A 111 5.92 -17.68 -6.33
CA ALA A 111 6.53 -17.68 -5.01
C ALA A 111 5.75 -18.52 -3.99
N LEU A 112 4.46 -18.73 -4.23
CA LEU A 112 3.59 -19.61 -3.46
C LEU A 112 3.59 -21.06 -3.96
N GLY A 113 4.24 -21.34 -5.10
CA GLY A 113 4.21 -22.66 -5.74
C GLY A 113 2.86 -23.01 -6.35
N VAL A 114 2.02 -22.01 -6.63
CA VAL A 114 0.68 -22.18 -7.19
C VAL A 114 0.71 -21.79 -8.67
N PRO A 115 0.18 -22.61 -9.58
CA PRO A 115 0.07 -22.22 -10.99
C PRO A 115 -0.95 -21.09 -11.17
N GLY A 116 -0.73 -20.25 -12.17
CA GLY A 116 -1.72 -19.25 -12.57
C GLY A 116 -3.02 -19.89 -13.08
N PRO A 117 -4.17 -19.22 -12.95
CA PRO A 117 -5.40 -19.65 -13.61
C PRO A 117 -5.19 -19.67 -15.14
N ALA A 118 -5.81 -20.65 -15.79
CA ALA A 118 -5.79 -20.82 -17.25
C ALA A 118 -6.64 -19.76 -17.97
#